data_AF-A0A812CGM3-F1
#
_entry.id   AF-A0A812CGM3-F1
#
_cell.length_a   1.000
_cell.length_b   1.000
_cell.length_c   1.000
_cell.angle_alpha   90.00
_cell.angle_beta   90.00
_cell.angle_gamma   90.00
#
_symmetry.space_group_name_H-M   'P 1'
#
loop_
_entity.id
_entity.type
_entity.pdbx_description
1 polymer ?
#
loop_
_entity_poly.entity_id
_entity_poly.type
_entity_poly.pdbx_seq_one_letter_code
_entity_poly.pdbx_strand_id
1 'polypeptide(L)'
;MWIIFFILAAEIAVPALSVLDVMPKNGTELLLPTNSFQVNKDNRIAIARQAVFVTPQKIIPLQIRCVINCLQKTVANVEAIFKVEFSTMSLPTPKQTPTYKWKLFRKNTKQNILTLPEDNTKPDVKLSAGLLEEDVSYHLEVILDNLNGYDKSYAILDLKTNKAPENGSCTVDPMNGTAVNTFNVNCFDWQDPDGIWKYVIVFEVKENRFIIDETSK
;
A
#
# COMPACT_ATOMS: atom_id res chain seq x y z
N MET A 1 -43.50 18.44 -34.87
CA MET A 1 -44.02 18.76 -33.53
C MET A 1 -43.09 18.10 -32.52
N TRP A 2 -42.20 18.88 -31.91
CA TRP A 2 -41.17 18.41 -31.00
C TRP A 2 -41.74 18.37 -29.58
N ILE A 3 -41.69 17.22 -28.91
CA ILE A 3 -42.05 17.10 -27.50
C ILE A 3 -40.75 17.08 -26.70
N ILE A 4 -40.50 18.19 -26.00
CA ILE A 4 -39.41 18.37 -25.05
C ILE A 4 -39.85 17.70 -23.73
N PHE A 5 -39.12 16.68 -23.29
CA PHE A 5 -39.25 16.17 -21.91
C PHE A 5 -38.35 16.99 -20.98
N PHE A 6 -38.96 17.81 -20.14
CA PHE A 6 -38.31 18.35 -18.95
C PHE A 6 -38.22 17.24 -17.89
N ILE A 7 -37.02 16.77 -17.60
CA ILE A 7 -36.75 16.02 -16.37
C ILE A 7 -36.51 17.06 -15.27
N LEU A 8 -37.52 17.30 -14.44
CA LEU A 8 -37.34 18.05 -13.19
C LEU A 8 -36.47 17.20 -12.27
N ALA A 9 -35.28 17.70 -11.93
CA ALA A 9 -34.45 17.14 -10.87
C ALA A 9 -35.17 17.32 -9.53
N ALA A 10 -35.66 16.22 -8.96
CA ALA A 10 -35.96 16.15 -7.55
C ALA A 10 -34.71 15.60 -6.86
N GLU A 11 -34.15 16.37 -5.93
CA GLU A 11 -33.11 15.90 -5.01
C GLU A 11 -33.67 14.73 -4.19
N ILE A 12 -33.31 13.52 -4.61
CA ILE A 12 -33.53 12.31 -3.82
C ILE A 12 -32.34 12.21 -2.89
N ALA A 13 -32.57 12.39 -1.59
CA ALA A 13 -31.62 12.00 -0.56
C ALA A 13 -31.36 10.48 -0.71
N VAL A 14 -30.20 10.13 -1.27
CA VAL A 14 -29.77 8.74 -1.42
C VAL A 14 -29.40 8.22 -0.03
N PRO A 15 -30.09 7.20 0.53
CA PRO A 15 -29.62 6.58 1.76
C PRO A 15 -28.25 5.95 1.51
N ALA A 16 -27.35 6.12 2.47
CA ALA A 16 -25.97 5.65 2.40
C ALA A 16 -25.90 4.19 1.91
N LEU A 17 -25.27 3.97 0.75
CA LEU A 17 -24.88 2.64 0.32
C LEU A 17 -23.86 2.11 1.32
N SER A 18 -24.27 1.12 2.12
CA SER A 18 -23.33 0.23 2.79
C SER A 18 -22.70 -0.65 1.72
N VAL A 19 -21.42 -0.40 1.42
CA VAL A 19 -20.61 -1.30 0.60
C VAL A 19 -20.29 -2.52 1.46
N LEU A 20 -20.91 -3.66 1.13
CA LEU A 20 -20.55 -4.95 1.71
C LEU A 20 -19.47 -5.57 0.81
N ASP A 21 -18.22 -5.56 1.26
CA ASP A 21 -17.13 -6.28 0.58
C ASP A 21 -17.35 -7.78 0.77
N VAL A 22 -17.76 -8.46 -0.30
CA VAL A 22 -17.95 -9.92 -0.32
C VAL A 22 -16.92 -10.52 -1.28
N MET A 23 -15.89 -11.18 -0.74
CA MET A 23 -14.98 -12.02 -1.52
C MET A 23 -15.57 -13.42 -1.67
N PRO A 24 -15.84 -13.92 -2.89
CA PRO A 24 -16.30 -15.28 -3.07
C PRO A 24 -15.14 -16.28 -2.88
N LYS A 25 -15.30 -17.21 -1.93
CA LYS A 25 -14.53 -18.46 -1.90
C LYS A 25 -15.20 -19.43 -2.87
N ASN A 26 -14.44 -19.89 -3.87
CA ASN A 26 -14.74 -21.01 -4.77
C ASN A 26 -15.99 -20.89 -5.66
N GLY A 27 -15.78 -20.35 -6.87
CA GLY A 27 -16.34 -20.91 -8.13
C GLY A 27 -17.86 -20.96 -8.36
N THR A 28 -18.71 -20.71 -7.36
CA THR A 28 -20.16 -20.64 -7.53
C THR A 28 -20.63 -19.20 -7.64
N GLU A 29 -21.53 -18.92 -8.59
CA GLU A 29 -22.25 -17.65 -8.68
C GLU A 29 -22.90 -17.34 -7.33
N LEU A 30 -22.50 -16.23 -6.71
CA LEU A 30 -23.14 -15.77 -5.49
C LEU A 30 -24.28 -14.82 -5.89
N LEU A 31 -25.52 -15.31 -5.75
CA LEU A 31 -26.69 -14.45 -5.77
C LEU A 31 -26.72 -13.66 -4.46
N LEU A 32 -26.32 -12.39 -4.52
CA LEU A 32 -26.49 -11.48 -3.39
C LEU A 32 -27.99 -11.18 -3.19
N PRO A 33 -28.43 -10.87 -1.95
CA PRO A 33 -29.82 -10.56 -1.69
C PRO A 33 -30.30 -9.43 -2.61
N THR A 34 -31.44 -9.65 -3.27
CA THR A 34 -32.12 -8.61 -4.05
C THR A 34 -32.53 -7.48 -3.12
N ASN A 35 -31.92 -6.31 -3.31
CA ASN A 35 -32.35 -5.09 -2.63
C ASN A 35 -33.67 -4.64 -3.26
N SER A 36 -34.72 -4.51 -2.45
CA SER A 36 -35.99 -3.93 -2.88
C SER A 36 -36.10 -2.51 -2.36
N PHE A 37 -36.22 -1.55 -3.27
CA PHE A 37 -36.44 -0.14 -2.97
C PHE A 37 -37.92 0.15 -3.10
N GLN A 38 -38.53 0.62 -2.02
CA GLN A 38 -39.91 1.09 -2.02
C GLN A 38 -39.91 2.62 -1.98
N VAL A 39 -40.53 3.25 -2.97
CA VAL A 39 -40.74 4.69 -3.03
C VAL A 39 -42.22 4.96 -2.79
N ASN A 40 -42.51 5.72 -1.73
CA ASN A 40 -43.87 6.15 -1.39
C ASN A 40 -44.04 7.63 -1.74
N LYS A 41 -45.11 7.97 -2.46
CA LYS A 41 -45.56 9.35 -2.68
C LYS A 41 -47.08 9.40 -2.57
N ASP A 42 -47.57 10.04 -1.51
CA ASP A 42 -48.98 10.06 -1.13
C ASP A 42 -49.53 8.62 -1.02
N ASN A 43 -50.62 8.30 -1.73
CA ASN A 43 -51.20 6.95 -1.79
C ASN A 43 -50.57 6.05 -2.86
N ARG A 44 -49.45 6.44 -3.48
CA ARG A 44 -48.78 5.64 -4.52
C ARG A 44 -47.50 5.02 -3.97
N ILE A 45 -47.36 3.73 -4.25
CA ILE A 45 -46.19 2.93 -3.89
C ILE A 45 -45.59 2.39 -5.18
N ALA A 46 -44.29 2.62 -5.37
CA ALA A 46 -43.51 1.97 -6.42
C ALA A 46 -42.44 1.09 -5.76
N ILE A 47 -42.29 -0.15 -6.24
CA ILE A 47 -41.26 -1.07 -5.78
C ILE A 47 -40.33 -1.36 -6.95
N ALA A 48 -39.04 -1.11 -6.77
CA ALA A 48 -37.98 -1.51 -7.68
C ALA A 48 -37.13 -2.60 -7.01
N ARG A 49 -36.68 -3.58 -7.78
CA ARG A 49 -35.76 -4.62 -7.30
C ARG A 49 -34.47 -4.53 -8.10
N GLN A 50 -33.34 -4.54 -7.40
CA GLN A 50 -32.03 -4.67 -8.00
C GLN A 50 -31.46 -6.04 -7.63
N ALA A 51 -31.15 -6.85 -8.65
CA ALA A 51 -30.36 -8.06 -8.49
C ALA A 51 -28.89 -7.72 -8.77
N VAL A 52 -28.00 -8.14 -7.87
CA VAL A 52 -26.54 -8.03 -8.05
C VAL A 52 -26.02 -9.44 -8.29
N PHE A 53 -25.40 -9.65 -9.44
CA PHE A 53 -24.78 -10.93 -9.81
C PHE A 53 -23.27 -10.81 -9.62
N VAL A 54 -22.68 -11.71 -8.83
CA VAL A 54 -21.22 -11.83 -8.71
C VAL A 54 -20.76 -12.98 -9.60
N THR A 55 -20.03 -12.65 -10.66
CA THR A 55 -19.41 -13.65 -11.52
C THR A 55 -18.12 -14.17 -10.89
N PRO A 56 -17.90 -15.50 -10.82
CA PRO A 56 -16.64 -16.06 -10.34
C PRO A 56 -15.49 -15.60 -11.24
N GLN A 57 -14.52 -14.88 -10.65
CA GLN A 57 -13.32 -14.47 -11.37
C GLN A 57 -12.25 -15.56 -11.30
N LYS A 58 -11.57 -15.80 -12.41
CA LYS A 58 -10.44 -16.73 -12.48
C LYS A 58 -9.15 -15.94 -12.26
N ILE A 59 -8.72 -15.84 -11.00
CA ILE A 59 -7.54 -15.07 -10.60
C ILE A 59 -6.34 -15.96 -10.25
N ILE A 60 -5.15 -15.36 -10.21
CA ILE A 60 -3.92 -15.97 -9.71
C ILE A 60 -3.70 -15.52 -8.26
N PRO A 61 -3.67 -16.44 -7.28
CA PRO A 61 -3.34 -16.11 -5.90
C PRO A 61 -1.90 -15.60 -5.78
N LEU A 62 -1.73 -14.38 -5.26
CA LEU A 62 -0.44 -13.74 -5.06
C LEU A 62 -0.42 -12.95 -3.75
N GLN A 63 0.78 -12.70 -3.24
CA GLN A 63 1.04 -11.90 -2.05
C GLN A 63 2.23 -10.96 -2.29
N ILE A 64 2.28 -9.86 -1.54
CA ILE A 64 3.44 -8.97 -1.52
C ILE A 64 4.33 -9.38 -0.35
N ARG A 65 5.59 -9.70 -0.64
CA ARG A 65 6.63 -9.97 0.35
C ARG A 65 7.57 -8.78 0.43
N CYS A 66 7.92 -8.40 1.64
CA CYS A 66 9.00 -7.45 1.87
C CYS A 66 10.37 -8.16 1.77
N VAL A 67 11.33 -7.51 1.10
CA VAL A 67 12.71 -7.99 0.91
C VAL A 67 13.71 -7.13 1.69
N ILE A 68 13.56 -5.80 1.65
CA ILE A 68 14.43 -4.85 2.35
C ILE A 68 13.56 -3.90 3.18
N ASN A 69 14.02 -3.55 4.40
CA ASN A 69 13.34 -2.65 5.35
C ASN A 69 12.02 -3.26 5.88
N CYS A 70 12.09 -4.54 6.26
CA CYS A 70 10.96 -5.39 6.64
C CYS A 70 10.78 -5.55 8.14
N LEU A 71 11.19 -4.54 8.90
CA LEU A 71 10.93 -4.50 10.33
C LEU A 71 9.41 -4.42 10.58
N GLN A 72 9.00 -4.60 11.83
CA GLN A 72 7.60 -4.45 12.22
C GLN A 72 7.02 -3.09 11.81
N LYS A 73 7.87 -2.06 11.73
CA LYS A 73 7.59 -0.77 11.09
C LYS A 73 8.68 -0.43 10.08
N THR A 74 8.29 0.02 8.90
CA THR A 74 9.21 0.41 7.83
C THR A 74 9.93 1.71 8.20
N VAL A 75 11.25 1.76 8.02
CA VAL A 75 12.02 2.99 8.28
C VAL A 75 11.84 3.96 7.11
N ALA A 76 11.27 5.15 7.37
CA ALA A 76 10.86 6.08 6.32
C ALA A 76 12.02 6.60 5.44
N ASN A 77 13.19 6.82 6.06
CA ASN A 77 14.39 7.38 5.42
C ASN A 77 15.36 6.32 4.88
N VAL A 78 14.91 5.07 4.77
CA VAL A 78 15.71 3.96 4.24
C VAL A 78 14.96 3.34 3.07
N GLU A 79 15.72 2.94 2.05
CA GLU A 79 15.17 2.24 0.90
C GLU A 79 14.42 0.97 1.32
N ALA A 80 13.24 0.75 0.72
CA ALA A 80 12.46 -0.46 0.92
C ALA A 80 12.22 -1.17 -0.42
N ILE A 81 12.29 -2.50 -0.40
CA ILE A 81 12.02 -3.33 -1.59
C ILE A 81 10.96 -4.35 -1.26
N PHE A 82 9.96 -4.44 -2.14
CA PHE A 82 8.88 -5.41 -2.06
C PHE A 82 8.82 -6.23 -3.35
N LYS A 83 8.32 -7.45 -3.27
CA LYS A 83 8.24 -8.37 -4.40
C LYS A 83 6.95 -9.17 -4.36
N VAL A 84 6.40 -9.46 -5.53
CA VAL A 84 5.29 -10.41 -5.69
C VAL A 84 5.79 -11.84 -5.49
N GLU A 85 5.09 -12.58 -4.64
CA GLU A 85 5.21 -14.03 -4.54
C GLU A 85 3.90 -14.69 -4.99
N PHE A 86 4.05 -15.72 -5.81
CA PHE A 86 2.95 -16.56 -6.25
C PHE A 86 2.79 -17.73 -5.29
N SER A 87 1.55 -18.15 -5.06
CA SER A 87 1.31 -19.47 -4.49
C SER A 87 1.87 -20.54 -5.43
N THR A 88 2.53 -21.56 -4.87
CA THR A 88 3.32 -22.57 -5.60
C THR A 88 2.55 -23.35 -6.68
N MET A 89 1.22 -23.27 -6.70
CA MET A 89 0.34 -23.90 -7.69
C MET A 89 -0.07 -22.99 -8.86
N SER A 90 0.41 -21.75 -8.93
CA SER A 90 -0.22 -20.72 -9.79
C SER A 90 0.75 -19.93 -10.68
N LEU A 91 1.91 -20.51 -11.00
CA LEU A 91 2.90 -19.83 -11.85
C LEU A 91 2.34 -19.59 -13.26
N PRO A 92 2.50 -18.37 -13.82
CA PRO A 92 2.24 -18.12 -15.22
C PRO A 92 3.11 -19.06 -16.08
N THR A 93 2.53 -19.68 -17.10
CA THR A 93 3.32 -20.47 -18.05
C THR A 93 4.45 -19.63 -18.66
N PRO A 94 5.62 -20.20 -18.99
CA PRO A 94 6.82 -19.47 -19.43
C PRO A 94 6.65 -18.54 -20.65
N LYS A 95 5.54 -18.67 -21.39
CA LYS A 95 5.20 -17.84 -22.55
C LYS A 95 4.38 -16.58 -22.20
N GLN A 96 4.04 -16.38 -20.93
CA GLN A 96 3.28 -15.22 -20.48
C GLN A 96 4.21 -14.21 -19.81
N THR A 97 4.11 -12.95 -20.24
CA THR A 97 4.79 -11.81 -19.61
C THR A 97 3.74 -10.99 -18.87
N PRO A 98 3.47 -11.30 -17.59
CA PRO A 98 2.50 -10.54 -16.80
C PRO A 98 2.95 -9.10 -16.63
N THR A 99 1.98 -8.20 -16.51
CA THR A 99 2.21 -6.79 -16.23
C THR A 99 1.91 -6.52 -14.76
N TYR A 100 2.86 -5.89 -14.07
CA TYR A 100 2.76 -5.48 -12.67
C TYR A 100 2.53 -3.98 -12.59
N LYS A 101 1.46 -3.56 -11.93
CA LYS A 101 1.13 -2.15 -11.71
C LYS A 101 1.11 -1.87 -10.22
N TRP A 102 2.15 -1.20 -9.73
CA TRP A 102 2.30 -0.85 -8.33
C TRP A 102 1.70 0.52 -8.03
N LYS A 103 1.07 0.64 -6.86
CA LYS A 103 0.52 1.90 -6.36
C LYS A 103 0.74 2.01 -4.86
N LEU A 104 1.04 3.22 -4.41
CA LEU A 104 1.21 3.53 -3.00
C LEU A 104 0.22 4.63 -2.58
N PHE A 105 -0.55 4.35 -1.53
CA PHE A 105 -1.53 5.28 -0.99
C PHE A 105 -1.24 5.60 0.47
N ARG A 106 -1.50 6.84 0.88
CA ARG A 106 -1.64 7.17 2.31
C ARG A 106 -2.99 6.65 2.79
N LYS A 107 -3.04 5.92 3.91
CA LYS A 107 -4.32 5.43 4.43
C LYS A 107 -5.26 6.56 4.87
N ASN A 108 -4.73 7.57 5.56
CA ASN A 108 -5.56 8.60 6.19
C ASN A 108 -6.22 9.55 5.19
N THR A 109 -5.58 9.79 4.04
CA THR A 109 -6.10 10.72 3.02
C THR A 109 -6.70 9.99 1.82
N LYS A 110 -6.51 8.66 1.71
CA LYS A 110 -6.74 7.87 0.48
C LYS A 110 -6.09 8.49 -0.77
N GLN A 111 -5.16 9.41 -0.57
CA GLN A 111 -4.47 10.09 -1.65
C GLN A 111 -3.47 9.10 -2.22
N ASN A 112 -3.53 8.94 -3.53
CA ASN A 112 -2.47 8.26 -4.26
C ASN A 112 -1.23 9.15 -4.16
N ILE A 113 -0.22 8.67 -3.43
CA ILE A 113 1.02 9.41 -3.20
C ILE A 113 1.90 9.25 -4.43
N LEU A 114 1.93 8.05 -5.00
CA LEU A 114 2.68 7.75 -6.20
C LEU A 114 2.04 6.60 -6.98
N THR A 115 1.80 6.82 -8.27
CA THR A 115 1.71 5.72 -9.24
C THR A 115 3.14 5.49 -9.69
N LEU A 116 3.80 4.47 -9.15
CA LEU A 116 5.21 4.16 -9.42
C LEU A 116 5.34 3.68 -10.87
N PRO A 117 6.19 4.30 -11.72
CA PRO A 117 6.58 3.68 -12.97
C PRO A 117 8.10 3.64 -13.15
N GLU A 118 8.57 2.56 -13.75
CA GLU A 118 9.59 2.64 -14.80
C GLU A 118 9.62 1.32 -15.59
N ASP A 119 9.30 0.20 -14.95
CA ASP A 119 9.25 -1.10 -15.59
C ASP A 119 8.12 -1.97 -15.03
N ASN A 120 6.98 -1.99 -15.73
CA ASN A 120 5.82 -2.79 -15.36
C ASN A 120 6.01 -4.29 -15.65
N THR A 121 7.20 -4.72 -16.10
CA THR A 121 7.53 -6.14 -16.27
C THR A 121 8.14 -6.75 -15.02
N LYS A 122 8.52 -5.93 -14.03
CA LYS A 122 9.18 -6.41 -12.83
C LYS A 122 8.20 -6.79 -11.72
N PRO A 123 8.39 -7.97 -11.10
CA PRO A 123 7.59 -8.40 -9.95
C PRO A 123 7.99 -7.68 -8.66
N ASP A 124 9.06 -6.88 -8.67
CA ASP A 124 9.56 -6.11 -7.54
C ASP A 124 9.34 -4.61 -7.71
N VAL A 125 9.21 -3.92 -6.57
CA VAL A 125 9.12 -2.46 -6.50
C VAL A 125 10.05 -1.93 -5.43
N LYS A 126 10.69 -0.81 -5.75
CA LYS A 126 11.61 -0.10 -4.88
C LYS A 126 10.99 1.23 -4.46
N LEU A 127 10.96 1.47 -3.16
CA LEU A 127 10.59 2.75 -2.57
C LEU A 127 11.88 3.45 -2.14
N SER A 128 12.19 4.58 -2.78
CA SER A 128 13.38 5.37 -2.48
C SER A 128 13.35 5.92 -1.06
N ALA A 129 14.54 6.08 -0.46
CA ALA A 129 14.69 6.74 0.84
C ALA A 129 14.04 8.14 0.82
N GLY A 130 13.28 8.46 1.87
CA GLY A 130 12.59 9.75 2.01
C GLY A 130 11.28 9.87 1.21
N LEU A 131 10.88 8.83 0.46
CA LEU A 131 9.55 8.78 -0.17
C LEU A 131 8.43 8.63 0.87
N LEU A 132 8.70 7.91 1.94
CA LEU A 132 7.77 7.71 3.05
C LEU A 132 7.98 8.78 4.12
N GLU A 133 6.90 9.19 4.76
CA GLU A 133 6.87 10.06 5.92
C GLU A 133 6.90 9.20 7.19
N GLU A 134 7.44 9.74 8.28
CA GLU A 134 7.49 9.10 9.59
C GLU A 134 6.13 9.04 10.28
N ASP A 135 5.88 7.97 11.04
CA ASP A 135 4.62 7.68 11.75
C ASP A 135 3.34 7.78 10.87
N VAL A 136 3.45 7.35 9.61
CA VAL A 136 2.35 7.32 8.64
C VAL A 136 2.03 5.88 8.24
N SER A 137 0.74 5.61 8.04
CA SER A 137 0.26 4.34 7.52
C SER A 137 -0.01 4.41 6.02
N TYR A 138 0.49 3.42 5.31
CA TYR A 138 0.41 3.30 3.86
C TYR A 138 -0.29 2.01 3.44
N HIS A 139 -0.74 2.01 2.19
CA HIS A 139 -1.32 0.89 1.50
C HIS A 139 -0.56 0.70 0.18
N LEU A 140 0.18 -0.40 0.08
CA LEU A 140 0.90 -0.78 -1.13
C LEU A 140 0.06 -1.81 -1.88
N GLU A 141 -0.35 -1.46 -3.09
CA GLU A 141 -1.18 -2.29 -3.97
C GLU A 141 -0.35 -2.71 -5.18
N VAL A 142 -0.48 -3.97 -5.59
CA VAL A 142 -0.02 -4.45 -6.89
C VAL A 142 -1.17 -5.07 -7.66
N ILE A 143 -1.31 -4.68 -8.92
CA ILE A 143 -2.25 -5.27 -9.86
C ILE A 143 -1.46 -6.06 -10.90
N LEU A 144 -1.79 -7.34 -11.01
CA LEU A 144 -1.29 -8.25 -12.03
C LEU A 144 -2.28 -8.33 -13.18
N ASP A 145 -1.80 -8.08 -14.39
CA ASP A 145 -2.59 -7.98 -15.62
C ASP A 145 -1.90 -8.75 -16.76
N ASN A 146 -2.55 -8.82 -17.93
CA ASN A 146 -2.02 -9.52 -19.11
C ASN A 146 -1.76 -11.03 -18.86
N LEU A 147 -2.71 -11.68 -18.19
CA LEU A 147 -2.67 -13.11 -17.88
C LEU A 147 -3.63 -13.85 -18.82
N ASN A 148 -3.12 -14.81 -19.59
CA ASN A 148 -3.94 -15.48 -20.58
C ASN A 148 -4.99 -16.38 -19.91
N GLY A 149 -6.26 -16.04 -20.09
CA GLY A 149 -7.38 -16.79 -19.52
C GLY A 149 -7.52 -16.64 -17.99
N TYR A 150 -7.01 -15.54 -17.43
CA TYR A 150 -7.23 -15.13 -16.04
C TYR A 150 -7.67 -13.66 -16.01
N ASP A 151 -8.49 -13.34 -15.02
CA ASP A 151 -8.82 -11.96 -14.66
C ASP A 151 -7.66 -11.28 -13.93
N LYS A 152 -7.74 -9.95 -13.80
CA LYS A 152 -6.78 -9.17 -13.04
C LYS A 152 -6.70 -9.68 -11.60
N SER A 153 -5.49 -9.92 -11.14
CA SER A 153 -5.24 -10.33 -9.77
C SER A 153 -4.62 -9.17 -9.00
N TYR A 154 -4.88 -9.08 -7.70
CA TYR A 154 -4.40 -7.98 -6.88
C TYR A 154 -3.88 -8.52 -5.54
N ALA A 155 -2.88 -7.84 -5.00
CA ALA A 155 -2.49 -8.01 -3.61
C ALA A 155 -2.20 -6.66 -2.98
N ILE A 156 -2.36 -6.65 -1.67
CA ILE A 156 -2.30 -5.48 -0.83
C ILE A 156 -1.39 -5.80 0.35
N LEU A 157 -0.52 -4.84 0.68
CA LEU A 157 0.27 -4.85 1.90
C LEU A 157 0.10 -3.51 2.60
N ASP A 158 -0.34 -3.57 3.84
CA ASP A 158 -0.41 -2.40 4.70
C ASP A 158 0.93 -2.20 5.41
N LEU A 159 1.44 -0.98 5.35
CA LEU A 159 2.71 -0.59 5.94
C LEU A 159 2.46 0.48 7.01
N LYS A 160 3.25 0.46 8.08
CA LYS A 160 3.34 1.56 9.04
C LYS A 160 4.80 1.96 9.17
N THR A 161 5.09 3.25 9.03
CA THR A 161 6.44 3.75 9.27
C THR A 161 6.71 3.98 10.75
N ASN A 162 7.98 3.86 11.14
CA ASN A 162 8.40 4.23 12.48
C ASN A 162 8.45 5.75 12.63
N LYS A 163 8.49 6.20 13.89
CA LYS A 163 8.78 7.60 14.22
C LYS A 163 10.26 7.73 14.56
N ALA A 164 10.93 8.82 14.16
CA ALA A 164 12.27 9.08 14.65
C ALA A 164 12.28 9.29 16.18
N PRO A 165 13.37 8.94 16.87
CA PRO A 165 13.57 9.31 18.27
C PRO A 165 13.52 10.84 18.44
N GLU A 166 13.03 11.29 19.59
CA GLU A 166 12.87 12.71 19.93
C GLU A 166 13.56 13.04 21.26
N ASN A 167 13.72 14.35 21.54
CA ASN A 167 14.17 14.93 22.81
C ASN A 167 15.59 14.58 23.28
N GLY A 168 16.36 13.84 22.48
CA GLY A 168 17.74 13.51 22.80
C GLY A 168 18.77 14.41 22.14
N SER A 169 20.03 14.14 22.43
CA SER A 169 21.17 14.75 21.75
C SER A 169 22.28 13.73 21.57
N CYS A 170 23.15 13.94 20.57
CA CYS A 170 24.35 13.14 20.40
C CYS A 170 25.58 14.06 20.39
N THR A 171 26.63 13.64 21.06
CA THR A 171 27.96 14.24 20.97
C THR A 171 28.90 13.29 20.25
N VAL A 172 29.81 13.86 19.46
CA VAL A 172 30.84 13.11 18.73
C VAL A 172 32.20 13.67 19.10
N ASP A 173 33.12 12.82 19.52
CA ASP A 173 34.49 13.18 19.86
C ASP A 173 35.51 12.21 19.22
N PRO A 174 36.50 12.71 18.45
CA PRO A 174 36.70 14.11 18.06
C PRO A 174 35.70 14.55 16.97
N MET A 175 35.33 15.83 16.93
CA MET A 175 34.45 16.37 15.88
C MET A 175 35.07 16.34 14.47
N ASN A 176 36.40 16.24 14.37
CA ASN A 176 37.14 16.20 13.11
C ASN A 176 38.22 15.11 13.16
N GLY A 177 38.43 14.42 12.04
CA GLY A 177 39.46 13.39 11.92
C GLY A 177 39.62 12.89 10.48
N THR A 178 40.55 11.96 10.31
CA THR A 178 40.79 11.19 9.08
C THR A 178 40.08 9.84 9.16
N ALA A 179 40.08 9.08 8.06
CA ALA A 179 39.49 7.74 8.00
C ALA A 179 40.09 6.72 9.00
N VAL A 180 41.22 7.04 9.63
CA VAL A 180 41.91 6.18 10.60
C VAL A 180 41.55 6.56 12.05
N ASN A 181 40.83 7.68 12.26
CA ASN A 181 40.46 8.12 13.60
C ASN A 181 39.27 7.30 14.14
N THR A 182 39.33 6.98 15.44
CA THR A 182 38.18 6.47 16.19
C THR A 182 37.31 7.64 16.62
N PHE A 183 36.02 7.56 16.31
CA PHE A 183 35.01 8.53 16.72
C PHE A 183 34.14 7.91 17.80
N ASN A 184 34.06 8.56 18.96
CA ASN A 184 33.14 8.17 20.02
C ASN A 184 31.84 8.94 19.85
N VAL A 185 30.74 8.22 19.62
CA VAL A 185 29.40 8.81 19.50
C VAL A 185 28.62 8.46 20.75
N ASN A 186 28.28 9.47 21.54
CA ASN A 186 27.49 9.31 22.75
C ASN A 186 26.15 10.00 22.58
N CYS A 187 25.07 9.23 22.63
CA CYS A 187 23.71 9.72 22.49
C CYS A 187 22.96 9.59 23.81
N PHE A 188 22.32 10.68 24.25
CA PHE A 188 21.66 10.81 25.55
C PHE A 188 20.19 11.23 25.36
N ASP A 189 19.35 10.81 26.30
CA ASP A 189 17.96 11.27 26.47
C ASP A 189 17.01 11.08 25.28
N TRP A 190 17.41 10.27 24.28
CA TRP A 190 16.52 9.89 23.18
C TRP A 190 15.33 9.09 23.68
N GLN A 191 14.15 9.56 23.30
CA GLN A 191 12.88 8.89 23.51
C GLN A 191 12.38 8.39 22.18
N ASP A 192 12.23 7.08 22.05
CA ASP A 192 11.61 6.47 20.87
C ASP A 192 10.27 5.86 21.29
N PRO A 193 9.15 6.37 20.78
CA PRO A 193 7.83 5.82 21.09
C PRO A 193 7.64 4.39 20.56
N ASP A 194 8.47 3.95 19.61
CA ASP A 194 8.46 2.60 19.05
C ASP A 194 9.43 1.66 19.76
N GLY A 195 10.22 2.20 20.69
CA GLY A 195 11.30 1.52 21.39
C GLY A 195 12.56 1.43 20.54
N ILE A 196 13.70 1.78 21.13
CA ILE A 196 14.99 1.72 20.45
C ILE A 196 15.65 0.37 20.65
N TRP A 197 15.93 -0.33 19.56
CA TRP A 197 16.67 -1.60 19.60
C TRP A 197 18.03 -1.49 18.88
N LYS A 198 18.17 -0.57 17.92
CA LYS A 198 19.40 -0.36 17.14
C LYS A 198 19.52 1.10 16.69
N TYR A 199 20.75 1.61 16.67
CA TYR A 199 21.09 2.86 15.98
C TYR A 199 21.97 2.56 14.77
N VAL A 200 21.76 3.32 13.70
CA VAL A 200 22.67 3.38 12.55
C VAL A 200 23.26 4.78 12.53
N ILE A 201 24.57 4.87 12.65
CA ILE A 201 25.28 6.15 12.58
C ILE A 201 25.83 6.27 11.16
N VAL A 202 25.37 7.30 10.43
CA VAL A 202 25.83 7.57 9.07
C VAL A 202 26.87 8.68 9.12
N PHE A 203 28.08 8.39 8.66
CA PHE A 203 29.14 9.38 8.52
C PHE A 203 29.19 9.88 7.07
N GLU A 204 29.05 11.19 6.87
CA GLU A 204 29.29 11.83 5.57
C GLU A 204 30.74 12.32 5.50
N VAL A 205 31.59 11.62 4.74
CA VAL A 205 32.94 12.11 4.45
C VAL A 205 32.84 13.06 3.25
N LYS A 206 33.47 14.23 3.35
CA LYS A 206 33.46 15.27 2.30
C LYS A 206 33.94 14.79 0.91
N GLU A 207 34.54 13.60 0.81
CA GLU A 207 35.00 13.01 -0.45
C GLU A 207 34.40 11.65 -0.81
N ASN A 208 33.55 11.02 0.03
CA ASN A 208 32.74 9.83 -0.32
C ASN A 208 31.80 9.41 0.83
N ARG A 209 30.60 8.90 0.53
CA ARG A 209 29.66 8.36 1.54
C ARG A 209 29.96 6.89 1.83
N PHE A 210 30.19 6.54 3.10
CA PHE A 210 30.28 5.15 3.58
C PHE A 210 29.33 4.95 4.77
N ILE A 211 28.57 3.85 4.77
CA ILE A 211 27.74 3.44 5.91
C ILE A 211 28.60 2.47 6.74
N ILE A 212 28.88 2.78 8.00
CA ILE A 212 29.61 1.88 8.90
C ILE A 212 28.89 1.76 10.24
N ASP A 213 28.57 0.50 10.54
CA ASP A 213 28.15 -0.15 11.79
C ASP A 213 26.72 0.00 12.33
N GLU A 214 26.15 -1.16 12.66
CA GLU A 214 24.96 -1.34 13.48
C GLU A 214 25.40 -1.39 14.95
N THR A 215 24.96 -0.44 15.78
CA THR A 215 25.16 -0.56 17.23
C THR A 215 23.84 -0.94 17.91
N SER A 216 23.82 -2.13 18.51
CA SER A 216 22.79 -2.56 19.45
C SER A 216 23.16 -2.12 20.87
N LYS A 217 22.15 -1.75 21.65
CA LYS A 217 22.29 -1.49 23.09
C LYS A 217 22.70 -2.76 23.86
#